data_AF-A0A969D2V6-F1
#
_entry.id   AF-A0A969D2V6-F1
#
_cell.length_a   1.000
_cell.length_b   1.000
_cell.length_c   1.000
_cell.angle_alpha   90.00
_cell.angle_beta   90.00
_cell.angle_gamma   90.00
#
_symmetry.space_group_name_H-M   'P 1'
#
loop_
_entity.id
_entity.type
_entity.pdbx_description
1 polymer ?
#
loop_
_entity_poly.entity_id
_entity_poly.type
_entity_poly.pdbx_seq_one_letter_code
_entity_poly.pdbx_strand_id
1 'polypeptide(L)'
;MEALRLVPGVIVREQTNGNYDIHLRGMDYLPPKSEFAYAANYTTLVMIDNRIVFRDFQGGTYWESLPIDLNDVERIEVVRGPSSALYGPNAVSGVINIMTKRAKQDGVHSYVSAQAGTLNTYMANGDVSYKKDKLSASLSANYQHRDRSHEGYFDFSKRDYVALPDSIYSAFSRRYAFTPEQAKQRYPHRAMAQDKLGVNAFVSYKASEDVEFDLSVGSQVSEVQKVFANVVTTSLTSETSDSRYVNFRSKTYGADLQVSYMRGNQNTLGVPGWELDYENINASLEYEIKAAQDKLGIRYGLLYRSVTFDDSASVRKTGTGFLVANRQLNSAGGFIRADYRLFDELRLVAAIRGEK
;
A
#
# COMPACT_ATOMS: atom_id res chain seq x y z
N MET A 1 -10.99 -2.44 -3.25
CA MET A 1 -10.28 -3.67 -2.84
C MET A 1 -11.18 -4.91 -2.80
N GLU A 2 -12.51 -4.77 -2.72
CA GLU A 2 -13.44 -5.91 -2.78
C GLU A 2 -13.26 -6.84 -3.98
N ALA A 3 -12.79 -6.31 -5.12
CA ALA A 3 -12.47 -7.11 -6.32
C ALA A 3 -11.53 -8.30 -6.03
N LEU A 4 -10.66 -8.19 -5.03
CA LEU A 4 -9.75 -9.28 -4.61
C LEU A 4 -10.50 -10.48 -4.01
N ARG A 5 -11.75 -10.32 -3.55
CA ARG A 5 -12.61 -11.44 -3.09
C ARG A 5 -12.90 -12.44 -4.20
N LEU A 6 -12.81 -12.01 -5.46
CA LEU A 6 -13.07 -12.86 -6.63
C LEU A 6 -11.90 -13.81 -6.94
N VAL A 7 -10.74 -13.62 -6.30
CA VAL A 7 -9.54 -14.42 -6.55
C VAL A 7 -9.50 -15.62 -5.60
N PRO A 8 -9.52 -16.88 -6.09
CA PRO A 8 -9.49 -18.05 -5.24
C PRO A 8 -8.24 -18.12 -4.35
N GLY A 9 -8.44 -18.37 -3.06
CA GLY A 9 -7.35 -18.43 -2.07
C GLY A 9 -6.85 -17.06 -1.61
N VAL A 10 -7.51 -15.97 -1.99
CA VAL A 10 -7.37 -14.66 -1.37
C VAL A 10 -8.45 -14.49 -0.31
N ILE A 11 -8.05 -14.14 0.90
CA ILE A 11 -8.94 -13.81 2.01
C ILE A 11 -8.94 -12.30 2.14
N VAL A 12 -10.10 -11.68 1.93
CA VAL A 12 -10.32 -10.26 2.16
C VAL A 12 -11.19 -10.12 3.39
N ARG A 13 -10.59 -9.66 4.49
CA ARG A 13 -11.29 -9.36 5.74
C ARG A 13 -11.56 -7.87 5.80
N GLU A 14 -12.81 -7.52 5.99
CA GLU A 14 -13.18 -6.12 6.26
C GLU A 14 -13.05 -5.87 7.77
N GLN A 15 -12.27 -4.86 8.14
CA GLN A 15 -12.08 -4.47 9.54
C GLN A 15 -13.13 -3.44 9.98
N THR A 16 -13.40 -2.48 9.10
CA THR A 16 -14.49 -1.49 9.15
C THR A 16 -14.89 -1.18 7.71
N ASN A 17 -16.06 -0.56 7.50
CA ASN A 17 -16.60 -0.30 6.16
C ASN A 17 -15.54 0.34 5.22
N GLY A 18 -15.14 -0.38 4.18
CA GLY A 18 -14.15 0.10 3.20
C GLY A 18 -12.68 -0.04 3.59
N ASN A 19 -12.37 -0.57 4.78
CA ASN A 19 -11.00 -0.84 5.23
C ASN A 19 -10.76 -2.34 5.32
N TYR A 20 -9.69 -2.80 4.67
CA TYR A 20 -9.47 -4.22 4.43
C TYR A 20 -8.10 -4.68 4.91
N ASP A 21 -8.07 -5.92 5.33
CA ASP A 21 -6.88 -6.71 5.57
C ASP A 21 -6.91 -7.94 4.65
N ILE A 22 -5.84 -8.15 3.91
CA ILE A 22 -5.84 -9.06 2.76
C ILE A 22 -4.72 -10.07 2.92
N HIS A 23 -5.06 -11.36 2.87
CA HIS A 23 -4.13 -12.46 3.05
C HIS A 23 -4.22 -13.47 1.91
N LEU A 24 -3.09 -14.12 1.60
CA LEU A 24 -3.03 -15.23 0.67
C LEU A 24 -2.99 -16.55 1.44
N ARG A 25 -3.85 -17.51 1.03
CA ARG A 25 -3.87 -18.90 1.53
C ARG A 25 -4.03 -19.06 3.05
N GLY A 26 -4.72 -18.14 3.72
CA GLY A 26 -4.93 -18.23 5.17
C GLY A 26 -3.65 -18.05 5.99
N MET A 27 -2.58 -17.49 5.39
CA MET A 27 -1.41 -17.06 6.14
C MET A 27 -1.72 -15.73 6.85
N ASP A 28 -2.52 -15.80 7.91
CA ASP A 28 -2.56 -14.75 8.92
C ASP A 28 -1.62 -15.14 10.07
N TYR A 29 -0.67 -14.26 10.39
CA TYR A 29 0.11 -14.44 11.60
C TYR A 29 -0.58 -13.65 12.70
N LEU A 30 -1.64 -14.21 13.27
CA LEU A 30 -2.15 -13.80 14.57
C LEU A 30 -1.51 -14.73 15.61
N PRO A 31 -0.36 -14.37 16.20
CA PRO A 31 0.31 -15.24 17.16
C PRO A 31 -0.67 -15.61 18.29
N PRO A 32 -0.94 -16.91 18.53
CA PRO A 32 -1.84 -17.31 19.60
C PRO A 32 -1.29 -16.83 20.94
N LYS A 33 -2.14 -16.17 21.74
CA LYS A 33 -1.82 -15.56 23.04
C LYS A 33 -0.96 -14.28 22.99
N SER A 34 -0.84 -13.60 21.86
CA SER A 34 -0.25 -12.26 21.85
C SER A 34 -1.26 -11.21 22.32
N GLU A 35 -0.92 -10.48 23.39
CA GLU A 35 -1.67 -9.31 23.87
C GLU A 35 -1.46 -8.09 22.97
N PHE A 36 -0.44 -8.10 22.12
CA PHE A 36 -0.15 -7.09 21.11
C PHE A 36 0.00 -7.77 19.74
N ALA A 37 -1.05 -7.71 18.92
CA ALA A 37 -0.98 -8.15 17.53
C ALA A 37 -1.23 -6.95 16.62
N TYR A 38 -0.29 -6.71 15.69
CA TYR A 38 -0.50 -5.82 14.56
C TYR A 38 -1.38 -6.53 13.55
N ALA A 39 -2.51 -5.93 13.19
CA ALA A 39 -3.43 -6.50 12.21
C ALA A 39 -3.03 -6.06 10.79
N ALA A 40 -1.77 -6.30 10.43
CA ALA A 40 -1.22 -5.98 9.11
C ALA A 40 -0.52 -7.20 8.52
N ASN A 41 -0.81 -7.48 7.25
CA ASN A 41 -0.10 -8.51 6.49
C ASN A 41 1.28 -7.99 6.04
N TYR A 42 2.34 -8.60 6.56
CA TYR A 42 3.74 -8.35 6.17
C TYR A 42 4.34 -9.47 5.30
N THR A 43 3.57 -10.52 5.01
CA THR A 43 4.05 -11.71 4.28
C THR A 43 3.65 -11.71 2.81
N THR A 44 2.71 -10.85 2.41
CA THR A 44 2.32 -10.63 1.01
C THR A 44 2.93 -9.34 0.52
N LEU A 45 3.64 -9.41 -0.61
CA LEU A 45 4.21 -8.23 -1.24
C LEU A 45 3.12 -7.55 -2.05
N VAL A 46 2.88 -6.27 -1.78
CA VAL A 46 1.94 -5.47 -2.56
C VAL A 46 2.69 -4.42 -3.36
N MET A 47 2.35 -4.32 -4.63
CA MET A 47 2.95 -3.39 -5.57
C MET A 47 1.87 -2.62 -6.34
N ILE A 48 2.22 -1.40 -6.76
CA ILE A 48 1.47 -0.60 -7.73
C ILE A 48 2.42 -0.25 -8.86
N ASP A 49 2.11 -0.66 -10.09
CA ASP A 49 3.00 -0.53 -11.24
C ASP A 49 4.42 -1.06 -10.98
N ASN A 50 4.53 -2.21 -10.32
CA ASN A 50 5.78 -2.85 -9.88
C ASN A 50 6.58 -2.07 -8.81
N ARG A 51 6.06 -0.94 -8.32
CA ARG A 51 6.62 -0.22 -7.17
C ARG A 51 6.07 -0.81 -5.87
N ILE A 52 6.96 -1.16 -4.95
CA ILE A 52 6.59 -1.66 -3.62
C ILE A 52 5.80 -0.58 -2.86
N VAL A 53 4.66 -0.98 -2.31
CA VAL A 53 3.85 -0.17 -1.40
C VAL A 53 3.75 -0.86 -0.05
N PHE A 54 4.59 -0.40 0.87
CA PHE A 54 4.77 -1.00 2.17
C PHE A 54 4.96 0.08 3.22
N ARG A 55 4.40 -0.12 4.41
CA ARG A 55 4.58 0.75 5.56
C ARG A 55 5.69 0.19 6.43
N ASP A 56 6.91 0.61 6.15
CA ASP A 56 8.11 0.03 6.75
C ASP A 56 8.21 0.19 8.27
N PHE A 57 7.66 1.27 8.82
CA PHE A 57 7.71 1.51 10.27
C PHE A 57 6.85 0.51 11.05
N GLN A 58 5.68 0.14 10.51
CA GLN A 58 4.73 -0.76 11.18
C GLN A 58 4.82 -2.21 10.69
N GLY A 59 5.39 -2.44 9.52
CA GLY A 59 5.49 -3.77 8.92
C GLY A 59 4.18 -4.25 8.32
N GLY A 60 3.88 -3.85 7.08
CA GLY A 60 2.78 -4.39 6.31
C GLY A 60 2.26 -3.45 5.24
N THR A 61 1.23 -3.89 4.50
CA THR A 61 0.51 -3.03 3.56
C THR A 61 -0.69 -2.37 4.21
N TYR A 62 -0.76 -1.05 4.09
CA TYR A 62 -1.85 -0.22 4.59
C TYR A 62 -2.75 0.16 3.40
N TRP A 63 -3.77 -0.66 3.14
CA TRP A 63 -4.53 -0.68 1.87
C TRP A 63 -5.26 0.63 1.57
N GLU A 64 -5.81 1.22 2.60
CA GLU A 64 -6.50 2.49 2.57
C GLU A 64 -5.58 3.69 2.34
N SER A 65 -4.31 3.62 2.75
CA SER A 65 -3.31 4.66 2.44
C SER A 65 -2.67 4.50 1.05
N LEU A 66 -3.03 3.46 0.29
CA LEU A 66 -2.46 3.25 -1.05
C LEU A 66 -3.00 4.30 -2.01
N PRO A 67 -2.13 5.09 -2.69
CA PRO A 67 -2.47 6.22 -3.56
C PRO A 67 -3.07 5.76 -4.90
N ILE A 68 -4.10 4.92 -4.83
CA ILE A 68 -4.79 4.33 -5.96
C ILE A 68 -6.26 4.08 -5.60
N ASP A 69 -7.12 4.32 -6.57
CA ASP A 69 -8.53 3.93 -6.55
C ASP A 69 -8.78 2.76 -7.50
N LEU A 70 -9.86 1.99 -7.29
CA LEU A 70 -10.25 0.93 -8.21
C LEU A 70 -10.53 1.45 -9.63
N ASN A 71 -10.98 2.70 -9.77
CA ASN A 71 -11.18 3.33 -11.08
C ASN A 71 -9.87 3.55 -11.84
N ASP A 72 -8.74 3.66 -11.15
CA ASP A 72 -7.42 3.79 -11.77
C ASP A 72 -6.82 2.43 -12.17
N VAL A 73 -7.43 1.31 -11.75
CA VAL A 73 -6.88 -0.04 -11.94
C VAL A 73 -7.25 -0.63 -13.29
N GLU A 74 -6.24 -1.03 -14.08
CA GLU A 74 -6.43 -1.81 -15.29
C GLU A 74 -6.62 -3.29 -14.98
N ARG A 75 -5.73 -3.83 -14.12
CA ARG A 75 -5.77 -5.23 -13.70
C ARG A 75 -5.04 -5.40 -12.38
N ILE A 76 -5.36 -6.49 -11.70
CA ILE A 76 -4.67 -6.95 -10.50
C ILE A 76 -4.07 -8.31 -10.79
N GLU A 77 -2.77 -8.44 -10.63
CA GLU A 77 -2.03 -9.69 -10.82
C GLU A 77 -1.75 -10.30 -9.45
N VAL A 78 -2.10 -11.58 -9.26
CA VAL A 78 -1.91 -12.28 -7.99
C VAL A 78 -1.09 -13.55 -8.20
N VAL A 79 0.10 -13.58 -7.60
CA VAL A 79 0.94 -14.79 -7.51
C VAL A 79 0.80 -15.35 -6.11
N ARG A 80 0.36 -16.61 -6.00
CA ARG A 80 0.10 -17.27 -4.71
C ARG A 80 1.23 -18.24 -4.38
N GLY A 81 1.75 -18.16 -3.16
CA GLY A 81 2.81 -19.05 -2.66
C GLY A 81 4.19 -18.38 -2.58
N PRO A 82 5.22 -19.13 -2.14
CA PRO A 82 6.54 -18.60 -1.82
C PRO A 82 7.18 -17.98 -3.06
N SER A 83 7.28 -16.66 -3.04
CA SER A 83 7.72 -15.86 -4.18
C SER A 83 8.92 -14.97 -3.84
N SER A 84 9.49 -15.10 -2.64
CA SER A 84 10.60 -14.27 -2.16
C SER A 84 11.87 -14.36 -2.99
N ALA A 85 12.18 -15.53 -3.57
CA ALA A 85 13.33 -15.67 -4.48
C ALA A 85 13.15 -14.83 -5.77
N LEU A 86 11.91 -14.60 -6.20
CA LEU A 86 11.58 -13.88 -7.43
C LEU A 86 11.35 -12.39 -7.20
N TYR A 87 10.66 -12.04 -6.10
CA TYR A 87 10.19 -10.67 -5.87
C TYR A 87 10.86 -9.99 -4.66
N GLY A 88 11.45 -10.76 -3.75
CA GLY A 88 12.23 -10.25 -2.63
C GLY A 88 11.56 -10.35 -1.26
N PRO A 89 11.96 -9.49 -0.30
CA PRO A 89 11.37 -9.49 1.03
C PRO A 89 9.86 -9.25 0.96
N ASN A 90 9.16 -9.73 1.98
CA ASN A 90 7.70 -9.63 2.12
C ASN A 90 6.88 -10.42 1.07
N ALA A 91 7.49 -11.25 0.21
CA ALA A 91 6.77 -12.10 -0.76
C ALA A 91 6.67 -13.59 -0.32
N VAL A 92 6.55 -13.83 0.99
CA VAL A 92 6.53 -15.18 1.59
C VAL A 92 5.24 -15.93 1.24
N SER A 93 4.09 -15.28 1.37
CA SER A 93 2.78 -15.87 1.03
C SER A 93 2.38 -15.62 -0.43
N GLY A 94 3.02 -14.66 -1.08
CA GLY A 94 2.85 -14.34 -2.49
C GLY A 94 2.95 -12.86 -2.80
N VAL A 95 2.41 -12.46 -3.94
CA VAL A 95 2.51 -11.11 -4.51
C VAL A 95 1.16 -10.67 -5.05
N ILE A 96 0.79 -9.41 -4.78
CA ILE A 96 -0.32 -8.70 -5.40
C ILE A 96 0.27 -7.48 -6.11
N ASN A 97 0.10 -7.39 -7.42
CA ASN A 97 0.56 -6.27 -8.22
C ASN A 97 -0.63 -5.58 -8.89
N ILE A 98 -0.86 -4.32 -8.55
CA ILE A 98 -1.92 -3.50 -9.11
C ILE A 98 -1.35 -2.71 -10.27
N MET A 99 -1.89 -2.91 -11.46
CA MET A 99 -1.44 -2.22 -12.67
C MET A 99 -2.45 -1.12 -13.03
N THR A 100 -1.95 0.10 -13.21
CA THR A 100 -2.79 1.28 -13.48
C THR A 100 -3.15 1.41 -14.96
N LYS A 101 -4.31 2.01 -15.23
CA LYS A 101 -4.80 2.26 -16.58
C LYS A 101 -3.91 3.27 -17.30
N ARG A 102 -3.63 2.99 -18.57
CA ARG A 102 -3.07 3.95 -19.54
C ARG A 102 -4.10 4.26 -20.61
N ALA A 103 -4.01 5.43 -21.23
CA ALA A 103 -4.89 5.77 -22.35
C ALA A 103 -4.63 4.78 -23.51
N LYS A 104 -5.67 4.05 -23.94
CA LYS A 104 -5.54 3.01 -24.99
C LYS A 104 -6.02 3.47 -26.35
N GLN A 105 -7.04 4.32 -26.37
CA GLN A 105 -7.69 4.83 -27.57
C GLN A 105 -7.20 6.24 -27.89
N ASP A 106 -6.95 6.52 -29.17
CA ASP A 106 -6.56 7.85 -29.63
C ASP A 106 -7.66 8.88 -29.36
N GLY A 107 -7.26 10.14 -29.17
CA GLY A 107 -8.13 11.25 -28.82
C GLY A 107 -8.22 11.51 -27.33
N VAL A 108 -9.22 12.30 -26.93
CA VAL A 108 -9.52 12.62 -25.54
C VAL A 108 -10.71 11.79 -25.08
N HIS A 109 -10.53 11.09 -23.97
CA HIS A 109 -11.57 10.27 -23.33
C HIS A 109 -11.75 10.75 -21.90
N SER A 110 -12.97 10.67 -21.39
CA SER A 110 -13.27 11.04 -20.01
C SER A 110 -14.28 10.09 -19.41
N TYR A 111 -14.16 9.88 -18.11
CA TYR A 111 -15.10 9.09 -17.33
C TYR A 111 -15.38 9.79 -16.01
N VAL A 112 -16.64 9.79 -15.61
CA VAL A 112 -17.10 10.34 -14.33
C VAL A 112 -18.08 9.35 -13.74
N SER A 113 -17.97 9.10 -12.44
CA SER A 113 -18.92 8.30 -11.69
C SER A 113 -19.19 8.91 -10.33
N ALA A 114 -20.43 8.77 -9.87
CA ALA A 114 -20.85 9.07 -8.51
C ALA A 114 -21.66 7.90 -7.98
N GLN A 115 -21.44 7.52 -6.73
CA GLN A 115 -22.11 6.42 -6.06
C GLN A 115 -22.54 6.86 -4.67
N ALA A 116 -23.73 6.40 -4.25
CA ALA A 116 -24.24 6.58 -2.90
C ALA A 116 -24.77 5.24 -2.37
N GLY A 117 -24.64 4.99 -1.07
CA GLY A 117 -25.05 3.72 -0.47
C GLY A 117 -25.33 3.82 1.03
N THR A 118 -25.67 2.68 1.63
CA THR A 118 -25.89 2.55 3.08
C THR A 118 -24.64 2.96 3.87
N LEU A 119 -24.81 3.26 5.16
CA LEU A 119 -23.73 3.74 6.03
C LEU A 119 -23.08 5.02 5.47
N ASN A 120 -23.92 5.97 5.02
CA ASN A 120 -23.50 7.25 4.43
C ASN A 120 -22.34 7.09 3.43
N THR A 121 -22.40 6.05 2.60
CA THR A 121 -21.31 5.79 1.65
C THR A 121 -21.48 6.72 0.46
N TYR A 122 -20.45 7.49 0.14
CA TYR A 122 -20.39 8.32 -1.07
C TYR A 122 -19.05 8.11 -1.77
N MET A 123 -19.08 7.94 -3.09
CA MET A 123 -17.86 7.85 -3.89
C MET A 123 -18.02 8.72 -5.13
N ALA A 124 -16.99 9.49 -5.47
CA ALA A 124 -16.95 10.30 -6.68
C ALA A 124 -15.61 10.09 -7.37
N ASN A 125 -15.64 9.77 -8.65
CA ASN A 125 -14.42 9.50 -9.42
C ASN A 125 -14.52 10.21 -10.75
N GLY A 126 -13.42 10.79 -11.19
CA GLY A 126 -13.31 11.43 -12.48
C GLY A 126 -11.94 11.18 -13.08
N ASP A 127 -11.89 10.85 -14.36
CA ASP A 127 -10.65 10.80 -15.13
C ASP A 127 -10.81 11.44 -16.51
N VAL A 128 -9.70 11.99 -16.97
CA VAL A 128 -9.52 12.43 -18.34
C VAL A 128 -8.22 11.81 -18.86
N SER A 129 -8.27 11.24 -20.05
CA SER A 129 -7.14 10.63 -20.72
C SER A 129 -7.02 11.15 -22.13
N TYR A 130 -5.78 11.24 -22.60
CA TYR A 130 -5.43 11.69 -23.93
C TYR A 130 -4.40 10.73 -24.51
N LYS A 131 -4.60 10.35 -25.77
CA LYS A 131 -3.60 9.62 -26.53
C LYS A 131 -3.50 10.16 -27.93
N LYS A 132 -2.26 10.30 -28.41
CA LYS A 132 -1.96 10.56 -29.81
C LYS A 132 -0.60 9.98 -30.16
N ASP A 133 -0.56 9.17 -31.21
CA ASP A 133 0.65 8.52 -31.70
C ASP A 133 1.40 7.77 -30.58
N LYS A 134 2.56 8.29 -30.19
CA LYS A 134 3.49 7.72 -29.22
C LYS A 134 3.22 8.17 -27.79
N LEU A 135 2.39 9.20 -27.60
CA LEU A 135 2.15 9.81 -26.29
C LEU A 135 0.79 9.40 -25.76
N SER A 136 0.75 8.99 -24.49
CA SER A 136 -0.45 8.87 -23.69
C SER A 136 -0.30 9.62 -22.37
N ALA A 137 -1.36 10.26 -21.93
CA ALA A 137 -1.42 10.95 -20.65
C ALA A 137 -2.81 10.76 -20.03
N SER A 138 -2.90 10.69 -18.71
CA SER A 138 -4.17 10.72 -18.00
C SER A 138 -4.03 11.39 -16.65
N LEU A 139 -5.13 11.96 -16.18
CA LEU A 139 -5.30 12.56 -14.87
C LEU A 139 -6.59 11.99 -14.27
N SER A 140 -6.52 11.52 -13.03
CA SER A 140 -7.67 11.04 -12.29
C SER A 140 -7.74 11.66 -10.90
N ALA A 141 -8.96 11.82 -10.41
CA ALA A 141 -9.28 12.27 -9.07
C ALA A 141 -10.39 11.38 -8.51
N ASN A 142 -10.20 10.90 -7.28
CA ASN A 142 -11.08 9.94 -6.64
C ASN A 142 -11.33 10.38 -5.18
N TYR A 143 -12.59 10.39 -4.78
CA TYR A 143 -13.03 10.68 -3.43
C TYR A 143 -13.94 9.57 -2.91
N GLN A 144 -13.74 9.17 -1.66
CA GLN A 144 -14.58 8.20 -0.97
C GLN A 144 -14.84 8.63 0.47
N HIS A 145 -16.08 8.50 0.90
CA HIS A 145 -16.52 8.65 2.28
C HIS A 145 -17.38 7.46 2.68
N ARG A 146 -17.17 6.93 3.88
CA ARG A 146 -17.87 5.76 4.42
C ARG A 146 -18.01 5.90 5.93
N ASP A 147 -19.20 5.65 6.45
CA ASP A 147 -19.42 5.48 7.89
C ASP A 147 -19.34 4.01 8.32
N ARG A 148 -19.10 3.81 9.61
CA ARG A 148 -19.12 2.52 10.29
C ARG A 148 -20.56 2.07 10.49
N SER A 149 -20.74 0.76 10.65
CA SER A 149 -22.02 0.17 11.06
C SER A 149 -22.39 0.46 12.51
N HIS A 150 -21.42 0.88 13.34
CA HIS A 150 -21.62 1.24 14.73
C HIS A 150 -20.66 2.34 15.16
N GLU A 151 -21.16 3.37 15.84
CA GLU A 151 -20.35 4.46 16.38
C GLU A 151 -19.63 4.08 17.68
N GLY A 152 -20.12 3.04 18.36
CA GLY A 152 -19.50 2.50 19.57
C GLY A 152 -18.21 1.73 19.27
N TYR A 153 -17.42 1.51 20.32
CA TYR A 153 -16.29 0.60 20.33
C TYR A 153 -16.65 -0.59 21.20
N PHE A 154 -16.37 -1.80 20.71
CA PHE A 154 -16.61 -3.01 21.48
C PHE A 154 -15.57 -3.13 22.59
N ASP A 155 -16.02 -3.10 23.84
CA ASP A 155 -15.19 -3.29 25.02
C ASP A 155 -15.25 -4.78 25.44
N PHE A 156 -14.14 -5.51 25.28
CA PHE A 156 -14.07 -6.93 25.61
C PHE A 156 -14.28 -7.24 27.09
N SER A 157 -14.01 -6.29 27.98
CA SER A 157 -14.19 -6.44 29.43
C SER A 157 -15.67 -6.31 29.81
N LYS A 158 -16.39 -5.41 29.14
CA LYS A 158 -17.85 -5.20 29.33
C LYS A 158 -18.71 -6.10 28.45
N ARG A 159 -18.12 -6.70 27.40
CA ARG A 159 -18.80 -7.46 26.33
C ARG A 159 -19.94 -6.67 25.68
N ASP A 160 -19.75 -5.37 25.53
CA ASP A 160 -20.76 -4.45 25.01
C ASP A 160 -20.12 -3.32 24.20
N TYR A 161 -20.92 -2.67 23.36
CA TYR A 161 -20.52 -1.45 22.65
C TYR A 161 -20.66 -0.25 23.58
N VAL A 162 -19.56 0.47 23.78
CA VAL A 162 -19.55 1.72 24.54
C VAL A 162 -19.15 2.89 23.66
N ALA A 163 -19.60 4.09 24.00
CA ALA A 163 -19.33 5.28 23.21
C ALA A 163 -17.81 5.52 23.07
N LEU A 164 -17.11 5.56 24.19
CA LEU A 164 -15.66 5.63 24.31
C LEU A 164 -15.29 4.88 25.58
N PRO A 165 -14.58 3.74 25.54
CA PRO A 165 -14.22 3.02 26.75
C PRO A 165 -13.13 3.78 27.54
N ASP A 166 -13.14 3.69 28.86
CA ASP A 166 -12.18 4.39 29.74
C ASP A 166 -10.72 3.97 29.49
N SER A 167 -10.52 2.86 28.80
CA SER A 167 -9.22 2.35 28.41
C SER A 167 -8.60 3.03 27.20
N ILE A 168 -9.37 3.81 26.42
CA ILE A 168 -8.78 4.69 25.40
C ILE A 168 -7.83 5.68 26.04
N TYR A 169 -7.98 5.92 27.34
CA TYR A 169 -7.10 6.75 28.16
C TYR A 169 -5.81 6.02 28.55
N SER A 170 -5.49 4.81 28.06
CA SER A 170 -4.20 4.16 28.33
C SER A 170 -3.74 3.33 27.13
N ALA A 171 -2.76 3.84 26.36
CA ALA A 171 -2.31 3.18 25.13
C ALA A 171 -1.51 1.88 25.37
N PHE A 172 -0.73 1.82 26.46
CA PHE A 172 0.26 0.76 26.70
C PHE A 172 0.53 0.48 28.19
N SER A 173 0.39 1.49 29.06
CA SER A 173 0.52 1.39 30.51
C SER A 173 -0.03 2.66 31.18
N ARG A 174 -0.17 2.70 32.51
CA ARG A 174 -0.52 3.92 33.27
C ARG A 174 0.41 5.12 33.00
N ARG A 175 1.60 4.88 32.43
CA ARG A 175 2.59 5.92 32.08
C ARG A 175 2.27 6.68 30.80
N TYR A 176 1.45 6.13 29.90
CA TYR A 176 0.99 6.76 28.66
C TYR A 176 -0.53 6.95 28.70
N ALA A 177 -1.03 7.40 29.83
CA ALA A 177 -2.45 7.65 29.99
C ALA A 177 -2.83 8.97 29.31
N PHE A 178 -3.86 8.95 28.45
CA PHE A 178 -4.38 10.15 27.80
C PHE A 178 -5.36 10.88 28.72
N THR A 179 -5.35 12.20 28.66
CA THR A 179 -6.44 12.99 29.24
C THR A 179 -7.74 12.73 28.46
N PRO A 180 -8.92 13.00 29.06
CA PRO A 180 -10.20 12.95 28.37
C PRO A 180 -10.20 13.68 27.01
N GLU A 181 -9.51 14.81 26.92
CA GLU A 181 -9.46 15.60 25.69
C GLU A 181 -8.49 15.04 24.64
N GLN A 182 -7.34 14.51 25.04
CA GLN A 182 -6.44 13.80 24.13
C GLN A 182 -7.08 12.55 23.53
N ALA A 183 -7.92 11.87 24.30
CA ALA A 183 -8.67 10.70 23.86
C ALA A 183 -9.83 11.05 22.91
N LYS A 184 -10.47 12.21 23.06
CA LYS A 184 -11.40 12.73 22.03
C LYS A 184 -10.67 13.09 20.74
N GLN A 185 -9.47 13.67 20.84
CA GLN A 185 -8.61 13.99 19.68
C GLN A 185 -8.14 12.73 18.93
N ARG A 186 -8.04 11.59 19.61
CA ARG A 186 -7.72 10.30 19.01
C ARG A 186 -8.83 9.73 18.12
N TYR A 187 -10.09 10.09 18.37
CA TYR A 187 -11.25 9.61 17.60
C TYR A 187 -12.20 10.76 17.26
N PRO A 188 -11.77 11.74 16.44
CA PRO A 188 -12.52 12.98 16.21
C PRO A 188 -13.85 12.72 15.48
N HIS A 189 -13.90 11.68 14.63
CA HIS A 189 -15.04 11.37 13.78
C HIS A 189 -15.56 9.95 13.99
N ARG A 190 -16.13 9.65 15.17
CA ARG A 190 -16.55 8.29 15.54
C ARG A 190 -17.46 7.61 14.51
N ALA A 191 -18.39 8.29 13.86
CA ALA A 191 -19.21 7.63 12.84
C ALA A 191 -18.40 7.17 11.61
N MET A 192 -17.33 7.88 11.26
CA MET A 192 -16.57 7.67 10.03
C MET A 192 -15.71 6.39 10.10
N ALA A 193 -15.75 5.62 9.03
CA ALA A 193 -14.86 4.47 8.78
C ALA A 193 -13.68 4.88 7.90
N GLN A 194 -13.95 5.64 6.83
CA GLN A 194 -12.94 6.10 5.90
C GLN A 194 -13.37 7.42 5.25
N ASP A 195 -12.43 8.34 5.13
CA ASP A 195 -12.47 9.48 4.24
C ASP A 195 -11.16 9.50 3.44
N LYS A 196 -11.26 9.57 2.11
CA LYS A 196 -10.11 9.37 1.22
C LYS A 196 -10.24 10.26 -0.01
N LEU A 197 -9.18 11.00 -0.32
CA LEU A 197 -9.04 11.77 -1.55
C LEU A 197 -7.71 11.44 -2.20
N GLY A 198 -7.73 11.06 -3.47
CA GLY A 198 -6.54 10.76 -4.27
C GLY A 198 -6.58 11.47 -5.62
N VAL A 199 -5.42 11.94 -6.07
CA VAL A 199 -5.22 12.48 -7.42
C VAL A 199 -3.98 11.82 -8.02
N ASN A 200 -4.11 11.29 -9.22
CA ASN A 200 -3.04 10.59 -9.91
C ASN A 200 -2.90 11.12 -11.34
N ALA A 201 -1.67 11.21 -11.82
CA ALA A 201 -1.37 11.50 -13.21
C ALA A 201 -0.37 10.48 -13.77
N PHE A 202 -0.65 10.04 -14.98
CA PHE A 202 0.11 9.00 -15.68
C PHE A 202 0.49 9.53 -17.05
N VAL A 203 1.76 9.40 -17.42
CA VAL A 203 2.26 9.75 -18.75
C VAL A 203 3.09 8.59 -19.26
N SER A 204 2.84 8.15 -20.47
CA SER A 204 3.64 7.13 -21.14
C SER A 204 4.01 7.58 -22.55
N TYR A 205 5.28 7.44 -22.90
CA TYR A 205 5.82 7.79 -24.21
C TYR A 205 6.54 6.59 -24.83
N LYS A 206 5.97 6.04 -25.89
CA LYS A 206 6.52 4.91 -26.63
C LYS A 206 7.32 5.40 -27.83
N ALA A 207 8.61 5.66 -27.63
CA ALA A 207 9.50 6.20 -28.67
C ALA A 207 9.68 5.24 -29.85
N SER A 208 9.79 3.94 -29.58
CA SER A 208 9.86 2.84 -30.55
C SER A 208 9.27 1.55 -29.95
N GLU A 209 9.38 0.41 -30.64
CA GLU A 209 8.97 -0.88 -30.08
C GLU A 209 9.80 -1.30 -28.85
N ASP A 210 11.09 -0.90 -28.84
CA ASP A 210 12.06 -1.28 -27.79
C ASP A 210 12.33 -0.16 -26.78
N VAL A 211 11.74 1.03 -26.97
CA VAL A 211 11.96 2.20 -26.13
C VAL A 211 10.65 2.79 -25.66
N GLU A 212 10.39 2.67 -24.36
CA GLU A 212 9.19 3.15 -23.68
C GLU A 212 9.56 3.83 -22.35
N PHE A 213 8.93 4.97 -22.07
CA PHE A 213 9.07 5.70 -20.82
C PHE A 213 7.71 5.86 -20.16
N ASP A 214 7.65 5.57 -18.87
CA ASP A 214 6.48 5.79 -18.03
C ASP A 214 6.84 6.73 -16.88
N LEU A 215 6.01 7.74 -16.67
CA LEU A 215 6.01 8.59 -15.50
C LEU A 215 4.65 8.49 -14.82
N SER A 216 4.65 8.29 -13.52
CA SER A 216 3.44 8.27 -12.70
C SER A 216 3.66 9.12 -11.48
N VAL A 217 2.76 10.05 -11.21
CA VAL A 217 2.81 10.90 -10.03
C VAL A 217 1.45 10.87 -9.35
N GLY A 218 1.45 10.99 -8.02
CA GLY A 218 0.19 10.99 -7.30
C GLY A 218 0.30 11.56 -5.91
N SER A 219 -0.84 11.98 -5.39
CA SER A 219 -1.01 12.46 -4.03
C SER A 219 -2.28 11.84 -3.46
N GLN A 220 -2.23 11.48 -2.19
CA GLN A 220 -3.38 10.99 -1.47
C GLN A 220 -3.38 11.53 -0.05
N VAL A 221 -4.57 11.90 0.41
CA VAL A 221 -4.89 12.06 1.83
C VAL A 221 -5.97 11.05 2.23
N SER A 222 -5.84 10.47 3.41
CA SER A 222 -6.86 9.57 3.96
C SER A 222 -6.91 9.66 5.48
N GLU A 223 -8.11 9.61 6.04
CA GLU A 223 -8.38 9.36 7.45
C GLU A 223 -9.25 8.11 7.57
N VAL A 224 -8.86 7.18 8.44
CA VAL A 224 -9.52 5.88 8.58
C VAL A 224 -9.62 5.45 10.02
N GLN A 225 -10.67 4.71 10.35
CA GLN A 225 -10.76 3.99 11.63
C GLN A 225 -10.76 2.50 11.36
N LYS A 226 -9.71 1.81 11.80
CA LYS A 226 -9.56 0.36 11.56
C LYS A 226 -8.79 -0.32 12.68
N VAL A 227 -8.80 -1.65 12.65
CA VAL A 227 -8.00 -2.43 13.60
C VAL A 227 -6.54 -2.35 13.18
N PHE A 228 -5.73 -1.69 13.98
CA PHE A 228 -4.28 -1.60 13.73
C PHE A 228 -3.47 -2.36 14.77
N ALA A 229 -3.68 -2.05 16.05
CA ALA A 229 -3.12 -2.76 17.17
C ALA A 229 -4.27 -3.24 18.06
N ASN A 230 -4.33 -4.55 18.32
CA ASN A 230 -5.27 -5.07 19.32
C ASN A 230 -4.84 -4.59 20.70
N VAL A 231 -5.52 -3.57 21.22
CA VAL A 231 -5.50 -3.26 22.65
C VAL A 231 -6.66 -4.04 23.28
N VAL A 232 -6.49 -4.56 24.50
CA VAL A 232 -7.45 -5.42 25.24
C VAL A 232 -8.88 -4.85 25.31
N THR A 233 -9.08 -3.57 24.98
CA THR A 233 -10.28 -2.81 25.28
C THR A 233 -10.80 -1.92 24.14
N THR A 234 -9.95 -1.46 23.21
CA THR A 234 -10.38 -0.89 21.92
C THR A 234 -9.60 -1.51 20.78
N SER A 235 -10.33 -2.13 19.87
CA SER A 235 -9.75 -2.75 18.68
C SER A 235 -9.46 -1.73 17.57
N LEU A 236 -10.17 -0.60 17.50
CA LEU A 236 -10.02 0.39 16.43
C LEU A 236 -9.09 1.53 16.81
N THR A 237 -8.35 2.05 15.83
CA THR A 237 -7.46 3.21 15.91
C THR A 237 -7.80 4.17 14.77
N SER A 238 -7.82 5.49 15.04
CA SER A 238 -7.93 6.49 13.96
C SER A 238 -6.55 6.77 13.37
N GLU A 239 -6.43 6.63 12.06
CA GLU A 239 -5.19 6.87 11.35
C GLU A 239 -5.34 7.86 10.21
N THR A 240 -4.37 8.77 10.10
CA THR A 240 -4.24 9.74 9.03
C THR A 240 -3.00 9.43 8.21
N SER A 241 -3.10 9.63 6.90
CA SER A 241 -1.98 9.51 5.97
C SER A 241 -2.07 10.59 4.90
N ASP A 242 -1.02 11.39 4.75
CA ASP A 242 -0.71 12.17 3.54
C ASP A 242 0.44 11.46 2.85
N SER A 243 0.29 11.14 1.57
CA SER A 243 1.35 10.50 0.80
C SER A 243 1.42 11.09 -0.60
N ARG A 244 2.64 11.21 -1.11
CA ARG A 244 2.94 11.67 -2.46
C ARG A 244 3.98 10.76 -3.07
N TYR A 245 3.85 10.45 -4.35
CA TYR A 245 4.82 9.63 -5.04
C TYR A 245 5.15 10.15 -6.43
N VAL A 246 6.34 9.80 -6.88
CA VAL A 246 6.81 9.88 -8.26
C VAL A 246 7.41 8.53 -8.60
N ASN A 247 7.02 7.97 -9.73
CA ASN A 247 7.51 6.70 -10.24
C ASN A 247 7.88 6.88 -11.71
N PHE A 248 9.15 6.70 -12.02
CA PHE A 248 9.68 6.71 -13.37
C PHE A 248 10.10 5.29 -13.75
N ARG A 249 9.77 4.87 -14.96
CA ARG A 249 10.24 3.63 -15.56
C ARG A 249 10.68 3.86 -17.00
N SER A 250 11.73 3.19 -17.41
CA SER A 250 12.25 3.19 -18.77
C SER A 250 12.52 1.76 -19.19
N LYS A 251 11.94 1.34 -20.32
CA LYS A 251 12.31 0.11 -21.01
C LYS A 251 13.08 0.46 -22.27
N THR A 252 14.31 -0.02 -22.39
CA THR A 252 15.21 0.33 -23.48
C THR A 252 16.06 -0.89 -23.87
N TYR A 253 15.79 -1.49 -25.03
CA TYR A 253 16.56 -2.61 -25.59
C TYR A 253 16.81 -3.77 -24.59
N GLY A 254 15.76 -4.18 -23.87
CA GLY A 254 15.82 -5.26 -22.88
C GLY A 254 16.23 -4.84 -21.47
N ALA A 255 16.67 -3.59 -21.28
CA ALA A 255 16.86 -3.00 -19.95
C ALA A 255 15.53 -2.43 -19.42
N ASP A 256 15.23 -2.67 -18.15
CA ASP A 256 14.10 -2.11 -17.42
C ASP A 256 14.62 -1.37 -16.19
N LEU A 257 14.69 -0.04 -16.30
CA LEU A 257 15.05 0.85 -15.21
C LEU A 257 13.77 1.35 -14.55
N GLN A 258 13.66 1.24 -13.23
CA GLN A 258 12.60 1.86 -12.46
C GLN A 258 13.18 2.62 -11.28
N VAL A 259 12.73 3.86 -11.07
CA VAL A 259 13.08 4.68 -9.92
C VAL A 259 11.79 5.25 -9.35
N SER A 260 11.57 5.02 -8.08
CA SER A 260 10.42 5.52 -7.35
C SER A 260 10.83 6.27 -6.11
N TYR A 261 10.13 7.37 -5.86
CA TYR A 261 10.23 8.16 -4.65
C TYR A 261 8.84 8.35 -4.06
N MET A 262 8.70 8.16 -2.76
CA MET A 262 7.46 8.37 -2.03
C MET A 262 7.78 9.06 -0.70
N ARG A 263 7.02 10.08 -0.37
CA ARG A 263 7.11 10.79 0.91
C ARG A 263 5.74 11.02 1.49
N GLY A 264 5.67 11.22 2.79
CA GLY A 264 4.40 11.46 3.44
C GLY A 264 4.53 11.70 4.93
N ASN A 265 3.38 11.93 5.54
CA ASN A 265 3.21 12.00 6.98
C ASN A 265 2.10 11.04 7.37
N GLN A 266 2.31 10.30 8.45
CA GLN A 266 1.32 9.38 9.01
C GLN A 266 1.28 9.54 10.51
N ASN A 267 0.09 9.50 11.11
CA ASN A 267 0.01 9.28 12.54
C ASN A 267 0.33 7.81 12.86
N THR A 268 0.99 7.58 13.98
CA THR A 268 1.36 6.24 14.42
C THR A 268 0.47 5.82 15.56
N LEU A 269 -0.13 4.63 15.47
CA LEU A 269 -0.93 4.03 16.55
C LEU A 269 -2.11 4.91 16.98
N GLY A 270 -2.53 5.87 16.14
CA GLY A 270 -3.54 6.89 16.45
C GLY A 270 -3.24 7.69 17.72
N VAL A 271 -1.98 7.80 18.12
CA VAL A 271 -1.60 8.58 19.30
C VAL A 271 -1.39 10.04 18.85
N PRO A 272 -2.14 11.01 19.38
CA PRO A 272 -1.88 12.42 19.09
C PRO A 272 -0.44 12.80 19.45
N GLY A 273 0.29 13.44 18.54
CA GLY A 273 1.70 13.77 18.74
C GLY A 273 2.68 12.66 18.38
N TRP A 274 2.23 11.52 17.83
CA TRP A 274 3.10 10.48 17.28
C TRP A 274 3.01 10.44 15.75
N GLU A 275 3.00 11.61 15.13
CA GLU A 275 3.13 11.76 13.69
C GLU A 275 4.56 11.47 13.24
N LEU A 276 4.68 10.72 12.16
CA LEU A 276 5.92 10.27 11.57
C LEU A 276 5.99 10.74 10.12
N ASP A 277 7.00 11.53 9.81
CA ASP A 277 7.38 11.81 8.44
C ASP A 277 8.18 10.62 7.91
N TYR A 278 7.88 10.21 6.68
CA TYR A 278 8.59 9.11 6.04
C TYR A 278 8.98 9.46 4.61
N GLU A 279 10.10 8.89 4.17
CA GLU A 279 10.57 8.93 2.79
C GLU A 279 11.04 7.56 2.35
N ASN A 280 10.72 7.19 1.11
CA ASN A 280 11.07 5.92 0.49
C ASN A 280 11.62 6.17 -0.91
N ILE A 281 12.83 5.69 -1.16
CA ILE A 281 13.42 5.61 -2.50
C ILE A 281 13.58 4.14 -2.83
N ASN A 282 13.06 3.70 -3.97
CA ASN A 282 13.37 2.38 -4.53
C ASN A 282 13.86 2.55 -5.95
N ALA A 283 14.99 1.93 -6.28
CA ALA A 283 15.52 1.87 -7.63
C ALA A 283 15.82 0.43 -8.01
N SER A 284 15.48 0.06 -9.24
CA SER A 284 15.80 -1.24 -9.81
C SER A 284 16.27 -1.07 -11.25
N LEU A 285 17.29 -1.85 -11.62
CA LEU A 285 17.72 -2.00 -13.00
C LEU A 285 17.73 -3.49 -13.30
N GLU A 286 16.86 -3.92 -14.21
CA GLU A 286 16.81 -5.30 -14.69
C GLU A 286 17.24 -5.35 -16.16
N TYR A 287 17.86 -6.45 -16.57
CA TYR A 287 18.14 -6.71 -17.98
C TYR A 287 17.77 -8.15 -18.30
N GLU A 288 17.13 -8.36 -19.45
CA GLU A 288 16.72 -9.68 -19.92
C GLU A 288 17.48 -10.07 -21.19
N ILE A 289 18.10 -11.25 -21.14
CA ILE A 289 18.72 -11.91 -22.28
C ILE A 289 17.86 -13.11 -22.64
N LYS A 290 17.52 -13.22 -23.94
CA LYS A 290 16.86 -14.41 -24.49
C LYS A 290 17.84 -15.21 -25.33
N ALA A 291 17.78 -16.52 -25.19
CA ALA A 291 18.64 -17.49 -25.88
C ALA A 291 17.84 -18.75 -26.26
N ALA A 292 18.47 -19.64 -27.03
CA ALA A 292 17.90 -20.91 -27.46
C ALA A 292 16.54 -20.77 -28.16
N GLN A 293 16.45 -19.89 -29.18
CA GLN A 293 15.20 -19.60 -29.90
C GLN A 293 14.07 -19.19 -28.93
N ASP A 294 14.36 -18.25 -28.03
CA ASP A 294 13.45 -17.75 -26.98
C ASP A 294 12.99 -18.78 -25.93
N LYS A 295 13.58 -19.97 -25.89
CA LYS A 295 13.27 -20.99 -24.86
C LYS A 295 13.95 -20.73 -23.51
N LEU A 296 15.06 -19.99 -23.50
CA LEU A 296 15.79 -19.64 -22.28
C LEU A 296 15.80 -18.12 -22.10
N GLY A 297 15.19 -17.64 -21.02
CA GLY A 297 15.32 -16.27 -20.55
C GLY A 297 16.21 -16.20 -19.32
N ILE A 298 17.24 -15.34 -19.35
CA ILE A 298 18.05 -15.02 -18.19
C ILE A 298 17.82 -13.55 -17.85
N ARG A 299 17.34 -13.29 -16.65
CA ARG A 299 17.17 -11.95 -16.11
C ARG A 299 18.11 -11.73 -14.96
N TYR A 300 18.82 -10.62 -14.96
CA TYR A 300 19.60 -10.17 -13.81
C TYR A 300 19.19 -8.76 -13.46
N GLY A 301 19.31 -8.43 -12.18
CA GLY A 301 18.92 -7.11 -11.73
C GLY A 301 19.71 -6.64 -10.52
N LEU A 302 19.82 -5.31 -10.43
CA LEU A 302 20.34 -4.57 -9.29
C LEU A 302 19.18 -3.84 -8.61
N LEU A 303 19.22 -3.80 -7.29
CA LEU A 303 18.18 -3.25 -6.44
C LEU A 303 18.80 -2.33 -5.41
N TYR A 304 18.17 -1.18 -5.20
CA TYR A 304 18.53 -0.24 -4.14
C TYR A 304 17.26 0.28 -3.49
N ARG A 305 17.31 0.39 -2.17
CA ARG A 305 16.22 0.95 -1.37
C ARG A 305 16.77 1.79 -0.23
N SER A 306 16.14 2.93 0.00
CA SER A 306 16.38 3.80 1.14
C SER A 306 15.05 4.16 1.78
N VAL A 307 14.94 3.98 3.09
CA VAL A 307 13.76 4.31 3.88
C VAL A 307 14.18 5.22 5.02
N THR A 308 13.52 6.36 5.15
CA THR A 308 13.77 7.33 6.22
C THR A 308 12.50 7.53 7.04
N PHE A 309 12.66 7.65 8.36
CA PHE A 309 11.61 7.95 9.32
C PHE A 309 12.07 9.06 10.26
N ASP A 310 11.24 10.07 10.46
CA ASP A 310 11.55 11.20 11.34
C ASP A 310 10.30 11.67 12.08
N ASP A 311 10.31 11.63 13.41
CA ASP A 311 9.26 12.19 14.27
C ASP A 311 9.71 13.46 15.00
N SER A 312 10.90 13.99 14.69
CA SER A 312 11.48 15.15 15.38
C SER A 312 10.62 16.40 15.24
N ALA A 313 9.93 16.57 14.10
CA ALA A 313 8.99 17.66 13.89
C ALA A 313 7.78 17.56 14.83
N SER A 314 7.27 16.35 15.07
CA SER A 314 6.20 16.13 16.04
C SER A 314 6.69 16.34 17.47
N VAL A 315 7.85 15.77 17.83
CA VAL A 315 8.47 15.96 19.16
C VAL A 315 8.66 17.44 19.49
N ARG A 316 9.12 18.26 18.53
CA ARG A 316 9.26 19.72 18.74
C ARG A 316 7.93 20.42 19.00
N LYS A 317 6.82 19.93 18.43
CA LYS A 317 5.48 20.54 18.56
C LYS A 317 4.75 20.06 19.80
N THR A 318 4.84 18.77 20.13
CA THR A 318 4.00 18.12 21.15
C THR A 318 4.77 17.73 22.41
N GLY A 319 6.11 17.76 22.36
CA GLY A 319 6.98 17.26 23.44
C GLY A 319 7.01 15.74 23.53
N THR A 320 6.33 15.04 22.63
CA THR A 320 6.21 13.58 22.60
C THR A 320 6.53 13.04 21.22
N GLY A 321 7.07 11.82 21.15
CA GLY A 321 7.32 11.11 19.90
C GLY A 321 7.53 9.63 20.17
N PHE A 322 7.46 8.83 19.12
CA PHE A 322 7.65 7.39 19.22
C PHE A 322 9.12 7.00 19.10
N LEU A 323 9.80 7.51 18.07
CA LEU A 323 11.20 7.24 17.75
C LEU A 323 12.15 8.22 18.45
N VAL A 324 11.70 9.47 18.61
CA VAL A 324 12.51 10.63 19.05
C VAL A 324 13.82 10.72 18.26
N ALA A 325 13.77 10.39 16.97
CA ALA A 325 14.95 10.21 16.14
C ALA A 325 14.63 10.22 14.64
N ASN A 326 15.60 10.70 13.86
CA ASN A 326 15.68 10.40 12.44
C ASN A 326 16.42 9.06 12.26
N ARG A 327 15.78 8.12 11.55
CA ARG A 327 16.33 6.81 11.22
C ARG A 327 16.30 6.61 9.72
N GLN A 328 17.44 6.20 9.16
CA GLN A 328 17.56 5.83 7.76
C GLN A 328 18.03 4.38 7.66
N LEU A 329 17.34 3.60 6.83
CA LEU A 329 17.67 2.22 6.50
C LEU A 329 17.97 2.17 5.00
N ASN A 330 19.10 1.59 4.64
CA ASN A 330 19.50 1.40 3.26
C ASN A 330 19.70 -0.09 3.03
N SER A 331 19.23 -0.58 1.89
CA SER A 331 19.52 -1.93 1.43
C SER A 331 19.90 -1.91 -0.04
N ALA A 332 20.90 -2.69 -0.40
CA ALA A 332 21.28 -2.91 -1.79
C ALA A 332 21.35 -4.41 -2.06
N GLY A 333 20.97 -4.79 -3.27
CA GLY A 333 20.93 -6.20 -3.62
C GLY A 333 21.00 -6.43 -5.11
N GLY A 334 21.01 -7.70 -5.45
CA GLY A 334 20.94 -8.15 -6.82
C GLY A 334 20.38 -9.55 -6.91
N PHE A 335 19.94 -9.90 -8.11
CA PHE A 335 19.43 -11.23 -8.38
C PHE A 335 19.77 -11.69 -9.79
N ILE A 336 19.72 -12.99 -9.97
CA ILE A 336 19.74 -13.66 -11.27
C ILE A 336 18.59 -14.66 -11.27
N ARG A 337 17.80 -14.66 -12.34
CA ARG A 337 16.70 -15.58 -12.59
C ARG A 337 16.86 -16.21 -13.97
N ALA A 338 16.86 -17.53 -14.02
CA ALA A 338 16.77 -18.30 -15.25
C ALA A 338 15.36 -18.87 -15.40
N ASP A 339 14.87 -18.83 -16.63
CA ASP A 339 13.55 -19.27 -17.03
C ASP A 339 13.66 -20.10 -18.30
N TYR A 340 13.40 -21.41 -18.19
CA TYR A 340 13.57 -22.35 -19.29
C TYR A 340 12.25 -23.05 -19.61
N ARG A 341 11.76 -22.86 -20.83
CA ARG A 341 10.59 -23.57 -21.38
C ARG A 341 11.04 -24.90 -21.97
N LEU A 342 10.90 -25.98 -21.20
CA LEU A 342 11.19 -27.35 -21.68
C LEU A 342 10.19 -27.80 -22.73
N PHE A 343 8.91 -27.56 -22.45
CA PHE A 343 7.76 -27.85 -23.30
C PHE A 343 6.80 -26.67 -23.22
N ASP A 344 5.80 -26.60 -24.11
CA ASP A 344 4.88 -25.45 -24.16
C ASP A 344 4.15 -25.21 -22.82
N GLU A 345 3.91 -26.29 -22.07
CA GLU A 345 3.20 -26.29 -20.79
C GLU A 345 4.13 -26.38 -19.56
N LEU A 346 5.42 -26.71 -19.75
CA LEU A 346 6.37 -26.91 -18.65
C LEU A 346 7.51 -25.89 -18.70
N ARG A 347 7.58 -25.11 -17.63
CA ARG A 347 8.57 -24.06 -17.43
C ARG A 347 9.34 -24.30 -16.13
N LEU A 348 10.66 -24.33 -16.21
CA LEU A 348 11.54 -24.35 -15.04
C LEU A 348 12.01 -22.93 -14.74
N VAL A 349 11.85 -22.52 -13.48
CA VAL A 349 12.31 -21.22 -13.01
C VAL A 349 13.27 -21.44 -11.85
N ALA A 350 14.46 -20.87 -11.95
CA ALA A 350 15.45 -20.86 -10.90
C ALA A 350 15.88 -19.41 -10.63
N ALA A 351 16.01 -19.03 -9.36
CA ALA A 351 16.43 -17.68 -8.99
C ALA A 351 17.35 -17.70 -7.78
N ILE A 352 18.35 -16.82 -7.80
CA ILE A 352 19.24 -16.54 -6.69
C ILE A 352 19.20 -15.02 -6.45
N ARG A 353 19.03 -14.62 -5.20
CA ARG A 353 18.97 -13.22 -4.78
C ARG A 353 19.83 -13.03 -3.53
N GLY A 354 20.53 -11.91 -3.47
CA GLY A 354 21.25 -11.46 -2.29
C GLY A 354 20.95 -10.00 -2.00
N GLU A 355 20.76 -9.67 -0.72
CA GLU A 355 20.54 -8.30 -0.23
C GLU A 355 21.45 -8.05 0.98
N LYS A 356 21.92 -6.81 1.11
CA LYS A 356 22.73 -6.34 2.23
C LYS A 356 22.14 -5.07 2.81
#